data_AF-A0A5K0YTR5-F1
#
_entry.id   AF-A0A5K0YTR5-F1
#
_cell.length_a   1.000
_cell.length_b   1.000
_cell.length_c   1.000
_cell.angle_alpha   90.00
_cell.angle_beta   90.00
_cell.angle_gamma   90.00
#
_symmetry.space_group_name_H-M   'P 1'
#
loop_
_entity.id
_entity.type
_entity.pdbx_description
1 polymer ?
#
loop_
_entity_poly.entity_id
_entity_poly.type
_entity_poly.pdbx_seq_one_letter_code
_entity_poly.pdbx_strand_id
1 'polypeptide(L)' 'ESDFFSKTGFPKTPFPNGWKGKSGLYAVGFTKRGLSGASIDAVKTAQDIAKMWKEETKQTKQFMPRHRRCISQF' A
#
# COMPACT_ATOMS: atom_id res chain seq x y z
N GLU A 1 -11.75 -8.59 12.22
CA GLU A 1 -10.70 -9.24 11.39
C GLU A 1 -11.19 -10.27 10.38
N SER A 2 -12.36 -10.90 10.57
CA SER A 2 -12.87 -12.02 9.72
C SER A 2 -13.51 -11.62 8.38
N ASP A 3 -13.39 -10.35 7.96
CA ASP A 3 -14.04 -9.88 6.75
C ASP A 3 -13.23 -10.07 5.48
N PHE A 4 -11.91 -10.19 5.59
CA PHE A 4 -11.03 -10.26 4.43
C PHE A 4 -10.87 -11.68 3.89
N PHE A 5 -10.65 -12.65 4.77
CA PHE A 5 -10.56 -14.08 4.42
C PHE A 5 -11.89 -14.79 4.66
N SER A 6 -12.23 -15.73 3.76
CA SER A 6 -13.34 -16.66 3.92
C SER A 6 -12.97 -17.80 4.87
N LYS A 7 -13.96 -18.61 5.28
CA LYS A 7 -13.73 -19.84 6.07
C LYS A 7 -12.74 -20.82 5.42
N THR A 8 -12.54 -20.70 4.11
CA THR A 8 -11.58 -21.53 3.35
C THR A 8 -10.14 -21.01 3.40
N GLY A 9 -9.88 -19.89 4.08
CA GLY A 9 -8.56 -19.27 4.18
C GLY A 9 -8.16 -18.40 2.98
N PHE A 10 -9.08 -18.17 2.04
CA PHE A 10 -8.84 -17.34 0.85
C PHE A 10 -9.57 -16.00 0.92
N PRO A 11 -9.04 -14.92 0.32
CA PRO A 11 -9.72 -13.65 0.20
C PRO A 11 -11.14 -13.80 -0.33
N LYS A 12 -12.10 -13.10 0.25
CA LYS A 12 -13.50 -13.14 -0.20
C LYS A 12 -13.68 -12.52 -1.59
N THR A 13 -12.86 -11.52 -1.91
CA THR A 13 -12.90 -10.83 -3.20
C THR A 13 -12.16 -11.65 -4.26
N PRO A 14 -12.74 -11.87 -5.46
CA PRO A 14 -12.08 -12.62 -6.51
C PRO A 14 -10.83 -11.90 -7.06
N PHE A 15 -9.93 -12.68 -7.67
CA PHE A 15 -8.88 -12.14 -8.53
C PHE A 15 -9.51 -11.26 -9.62
N PRO A 16 -8.94 -10.08 -9.97
CA PRO A 16 -7.60 -9.59 -9.63
C PRO A 16 -7.49 -8.67 -8.41
N ASN A 17 -8.56 -8.52 -7.61
CA ASN A 17 -8.66 -7.47 -6.59
C ASN A 17 -8.67 -8.00 -5.14
N GLY A 18 -8.58 -9.32 -4.94
CA GLY A 18 -8.54 -9.93 -3.61
C GLY A 18 -7.23 -9.78 -2.83
N TRP A 19 -6.24 -9.06 -3.35
CA TRP A 19 -4.94 -8.90 -2.71
C TRP A 19 -4.89 -7.72 -1.72
N LYS A 20 -5.82 -6.75 -1.78
CA LYS A 20 -5.82 -5.55 -0.93
C LYS A 20 -6.96 -5.57 0.09
N GLY A 21 -6.60 -5.58 1.37
CA GLY A 21 -7.50 -5.50 2.52
C GLY A 21 -7.59 -4.08 3.09
N LYS A 22 -8.20 -3.97 4.27
CA LYS A 22 -8.32 -2.71 5.02
C LYS A 22 -7.11 -2.53 5.95
N SER A 23 -6.82 -1.29 6.35
CA SER A 23 -5.80 -0.96 7.35
C SER A 23 -4.39 -1.50 7.06
N GLY A 24 -3.99 -1.48 5.78
CA GLY A 24 -2.66 -1.96 5.36
C GLY A 24 -2.51 -3.49 5.30
N LEU A 25 -3.60 -4.25 5.42
CA LEU A 25 -3.58 -5.69 5.25
C LEU A 25 -3.51 -6.07 3.76
N TYR A 26 -2.60 -6.98 3.40
CA TYR A 26 -2.46 -7.50 2.04
C TYR A 26 -2.46 -9.04 2.02
N ALA A 27 -3.04 -9.63 0.98
CA ALA A 27 -2.99 -11.07 0.71
C ALA A 27 -2.16 -11.31 -0.55
N VAL A 28 -1.06 -12.05 -0.41
CA VAL A 28 -0.14 -12.38 -1.51
C VAL A 28 -0.12 -13.89 -1.73
N GLY A 29 -0.33 -14.35 -2.96
CA GLY A 29 -0.30 -15.77 -3.30
C GLY A 29 -1.62 -16.50 -3.11
N PHE A 30 -2.69 -15.80 -2.74
CA PHE A 30 -4.00 -16.40 -2.46
C PHE A 30 -4.93 -16.42 -3.68
N THR A 31 -4.40 -16.24 -4.89
CA THR A 31 -5.20 -16.17 -6.12
C THR A 31 -5.59 -17.53 -6.70
N LYS A 32 -5.04 -18.63 -6.16
CA LYS A 32 -5.22 -20.00 -6.69
C LYS A 32 -4.79 -20.15 -8.17
N ARG A 33 -3.85 -19.32 -8.62
CA ARG A 33 -3.29 -19.35 -10.00
C ARG A 33 -1.83 -19.82 -10.03
N GLY A 34 -1.39 -20.55 -9.01
CA GLY A 34 0.00 -21.02 -8.87
C GLY A 34 1.01 -19.89 -8.70
N LEU A 35 2.27 -20.16 -9.09
CA LEU A 35 3.40 -19.23 -8.97
C LEU A 35 3.14 -17.89 -9.68
N SER A 36 2.57 -17.93 -10.88
CA SER A 36 2.22 -16.74 -11.65
C SER A 36 1.18 -15.86 -10.94
N GLY A 37 0.25 -16.49 -10.21
CA GLY A 37 -0.71 -15.78 -9.36
C GLY A 37 -0.04 -15.07 -8.19
N ALA A 38 0.89 -15.77 -7.52
CA ALA A 38 1.64 -15.21 -6.41
C ALA A 38 2.53 -14.04 -6.82
N SER A 39 3.20 -14.12 -7.98
CA SER A 39 4.01 -13.02 -8.50
C SER A 39 3.16 -11.79 -8.81
N ILE A 40 1.97 -11.98 -9.39
CA ILE A 40 1.06 -10.86 -9.70
C ILE A 40 0.62 -10.13 -8.42
N ASP A 41 0.22 -10.87 -7.39
CA ASP A 41 -0.16 -10.25 -6.11
C ASP A 41 1.03 -9.52 -5.47
N ALA A 42 2.21 -10.13 -5.48
CA ALA A 42 3.42 -9.53 -4.90
C ALA A 42 3.77 -8.21 -5.59
N VAL A 43 3.74 -8.17 -6.92
CA VAL A 43 4.01 -6.96 -7.71
C VAL A 43 2.98 -5.86 -7.41
N LYS A 44 1.69 -6.21 -7.34
CA LYS A 44 0.63 -5.22 -7.02
C LYS A 44 0.78 -4.64 -5.62
N THR A 45 1.04 -5.49 -4.62
CA THR A 45 1.28 -5.04 -3.25
C THR A 45 2.48 -4.09 -3.17
N ALA A 46 3.59 -4.44 -3.83
CA ALA A 46 4.78 -3.57 -3.87
C ALA A 46 4.48 -2.22 -4.53
N GLN A 47 3.74 -2.22 -5.65
CA GLN A 47 3.33 -0.99 -6.34
C GLN A 47 2.43 -0.10 -5.48
N ASP A 48 1.49 -0.70 -4.74
CA ASP A 48 0.57 0.03 -3.87
C ASP A 48 1.32 0.71 -2.71
N ILE A 49 2.22 -0.02 -2.05
CA ILE A 49 3.08 0.53 -0.99
C ILE A 49 3.95 1.67 -1.53
N ALA A 50 4.58 1.46 -2.69
CA ALA A 50 5.40 2.49 -3.33
C ALA A 50 4.59 3.76 -3.68
N LYS A 51 3.33 3.59 -4.10
CA LYS A 51 2.42 4.71 -4.37
C LYS A 51 2.05 5.45 -3.08
N MET A 52 1.63 4.73 -2.03
CA MET A 52 1.30 5.33 -0.74
C MET A 52 2.49 6.13 -0.17
N TRP A 53 3.70 5.57 -0.21
CA TRP A 53 4.91 6.26 0.23
C TRP A 53 5.18 7.56 -0.55
N LYS A 54 5.01 7.53 -1.88
CA LYS A 54 5.17 8.72 -2.73
C LYS A 54 4.13 9.79 -2.41
N GLU A 55 2.91 9.40 -2.12
CA GLU A 55 1.83 10.33 -1.75
C GLU A 55 2.09 10.99 -0.39
N GLU A 56 2.50 10.19 0.60
CA GLU A 56 2.84 10.66 1.95
C GLU A 56 4.02 11.65 1.92
N THR A 57 5.11 11.28 1.25
CA THR A 57 6.30 12.14 1.14
C THR A 57 6.07 13.40 0.30
N LYS A 58 5.13 13.40 -0.65
CA LYS A 58 4.76 14.60 -1.41
C LYS A 58 4.08 15.65 -0.53
N GLN A 59 3.25 15.22 0.44
CA GLN A 59 2.62 16.13 1.41
C GLN A 59 3.65 16.71 2.39
N THR A 60 4.64 15.92 2.84
CA THR A 60 5.69 16.41 3.74
C THR A 60 6.57 17.50 3.11
N LYS A 61 6.81 17.43 1.79
CA LYS A 61 7.56 18.49 1.07
C LYS A 61 6.80 19.81 0.98
N GLN A 62 5.46 19.79 1.00
CA GLN A 62 4.65 21.01 1.02
C GLN A 62 4.56 21.63 2.41
N PHE A 63 4.67 20.82 3.47
CA PHE A 63 4.72 21.28 4.87
C PHE A 63 6.15 21.40 5.42
N MET A 64 7.11 21.84 4.60
CA MET A 64 8.27 22.51 5.18
C MET A 64 8.00 24.01 5.10
N PRO A 65 7.51 24.66 6.19
CA PRO A 65 7.60 26.11 6.24
C PRO A 65 9.08 26.43 6.11
N ARG A 66 9.44 27.03 4.98
CA ARG A 66 10.77 27.60 4.77
C ARG A 66 10.91 28.67 5.84
N HIS A 67 11.45 28.29 7.01
CA HIS A 67 11.76 29.23 8.07
C HIS A 67 12.78 30.19 7.48
N ARG A 68 12.30 31.33 6.95
CA ARG A 68 13.15 32.43 6.55
C ARG A 68 13.82 32.85 7.84
N ARG A 69 15.06 32.42 8.03
CA ARG A 69 15.90 32.98 9.09
C ARG A 69 16.08 34.44 8.70
N CYS A 70 15.32 35.32 9.32
CA CYS A 70 15.66 36.74 9.33
C CYS A 70 17.02 36.84 10.02
N ILE A 71 18.07 37.07 9.23
CA ILE A 71 19.35 37.47 9.77
C ILE A 71 19.21 38.98 9.99
N SER A 72 18.86 39.38 11.21
CA SER A 72 19.06 40.76 11.64
C SER A 72 20.56 40.95 11.82
N GLN A 73 21.20 41.61 10.86
CA GLN A 73 22.48 42.27 11.12
C GLN A 73 22.16 43.74 11.40
N PHE A 74 22.67 44.19 12.56
CA PHE A 74 22.64 45.57 13.06
C PHE A 74 23.22 46.57 12.06
#